data_AF-A0A0S2EM33-F1
#
_entry.id   AF-A0A0S2EM33-F1
#
_cell.length_a   1.000
_cell.length_b   1.000
_cell.length_c   1.000
_cell.angle_alpha   90.00
_cell.angle_beta   90.00
_cell.angle_gamma   90.00
#
_symmetry.space_group_name_H-M   'P 1'
#
loop_
_entity.id
_entity.type
_entity.pdbx_description
1 polymer ?
#
loop_
_entity_poly.entity_id
_entity_poly.type
_entity_poly.pdbx_seq_one_letter_code
_entity_poly.pdbx_strand_id
1 'polypeptide(L)'
;MPLLSPRLLALVLAGSILCPLSASAAGSVLRVGSDPSSGAAGSSTVSTGLRGAPADPAACARDFHAKLKPIAEGPFQGVKAALSAPSEPARTAAPGEAPAARGLIFPPNARSRGPNESAALRAATAAANGASGVAPRDGNARWTAMRVREDLADFLTQGPSPYLCSGIDQYLATLKRFAGQVAISPERRQRDLETARAMARSSLDAALLALRPVPLPTPAPEDRSTPAEIAETLRASIGVKDEAFIGPPMLVAGREEGETRISQGNAPDPDLPPIPARAENKLESDADVSAAVAELAQAIRRRMPNVAESQALDTTTTGSVVAPIGPMRPAPAKDTPAKDGAPKDALTRLAELKPLFAPEGGFPGDARTRLTVVGALSDLEVTDRLLGASSLPADPLGAAFTATFDAIAAAHAESCRCKP
;
A
#
# COMPACT_ATOMS: atom_id res chain seq x y z
N MET A 1 -24.26 -1.02 -56.31
CA MET A 1 -23.48 -1.73 -57.35
C MET A 1 -22.60 -0.68 -58.01
N PRO A 2 -21.26 -0.86 -58.10
CA PRO A 2 -20.58 -2.08 -58.55
C PRO A 2 -19.48 -2.64 -57.62
N LEU A 3 -19.20 -3.92 -57.89
CA LEU A 3 -17.94 -4.68 -57.86
C LEU A 3 -17.23 -5.04 -56.53
N LEU A 4 -17.37 -6.33 -56.24
CA LEU A 4 -16.55 -7.18 -55.38
C LEU A 4 -15.05 -7.11 -55.73
N SER A 5 -14.21 -7.31 -54.72
CA SER A 5 -13.02 -8.15 -54.84
C SER A 5 -12.68 -8.83 -53.50
N PRO A 6 -12.57 -10.17 -53.47
CA PRO A 6 -12.11 -10.95 -52.34
C PRO A 6 -10.63 -11.35 -52.52
N ARG A 7 -9.81 -11.33 -51.46
CA ARG A 7 -8.63 -12.22 -51.35
C ARG A 7 -8.29 -12.56 -49.90
N LEU A 8 -8.31 -13.87 -49.65
CA LEU A 8 -7.76 -14.64 -48.54
C LEU A 8 -6.24 -14.50 -48.41
N LEU A 9 -5.74 -14.56 -47.16
CA LEU A 9 -4.56 -15.31 -46.66
C LEU A 9 -4.25 -14.75 -45.26
N ALA A 10 -4.71 -15.34 -44.15
CA ALA A 10 -4.18 -16.56 -43.53
C ALA A 10 -2.64 -16.60 -43.47
N LEU A 11 -2.06 -16.03 -42.41
CA LEU A 11 -0.73 -16.42 -41.94
C LEU A 11 -0.75 -16.60 -40.42
N VAL A 12 -0.84 -17.86 -40.03
CA VAL A 12 -0.51 -18.36 -38.70
C VAL A 12 1.01 -18.36 -38.60
N LEU A 13 1.58 -17.66 -37.63
CA LEU A 13 2.93 -17.96 -37.16
C LEU A 13 2.93 -18.13 -35.64
N ALA A 14 3.26 -19.36 -35.25
CA ALA A 14 3.47 -19.83 -33.90
C ALA A 14 4.66 -19.12 -33.26
N GLY A 15 4.46 -18.58 -32.06
CA GLY A 15 5.51 -18.03 -31.19
C GLY A 15 5.68 -18.90 -29.96
N SER A 16 6.27 -20.09 -30.12
CA SER A 16 6.71 -20.95 -29.03
C SER A 16 8.14 -20.56 -28.63
N ILE A 17 8.30 -19.67 -27.64
CA ILE A 17 9.61 -19.40 -27.03
C ILE A 17 9.76 -20.28 -25.79
N LEU A 18 10.51 -21.36 -25.99
CA LEU A 18 11.08 -22.24 -24.98
C LEU A 18 12.08 -21.44 -24.12
N CYS A 19 11.88 -21.42 -22.79
CA CYS A 19 12.94 -21.04 -21.85
C CYS A 19 13.69 -22.31 -21.42
N PRO A 20 15.02 -22.36 -21.60
CA PRO A 20 15.84 -23.47 -21.09
C PRO A 20 16.09 -23.32 -19.58
N LEU A 21 15.75 -24.36 -18.83
CA LEU A 21 16.24 -24.60 -17.48
C LEU A 21 17.76 -24.77 -17.52
N SER A 22 18.50 -23.82 -16.94
CA SER A 22 19.91 -24.00 -16.63
C SER A 22 20.04 -24.59 -15.23
N ALA A 23 20.43 -25.85 -15.18
CA ALA A 23 20.91 -26.53 -13.99
C ALA A 23 22.29 -25.99 -13.61
N SER A 24 22.45 -25.61 -12.35
CA SER A 24 23.77 -25.48 -11.70
C SER A 24 23.59 -25.80 -10.23
N ALA A 25 23.50 -27.10 -9.94
CA ALA A 25 23.70 -27.65 -8.61
C ALA A 25 25.20 -27.89 -8.44
N ALA A 26 25.89 -26.92 -7.83
CA ALA A 26 27.22 -27.14 -7.27
C ALA A 26 27.03 -27.82 -5.91
N GLY A 27 27.15 -29.15 -5.90
CA GLY A 27 27.20 -29.94 -4.67
C GLY A 27 28.52 -29.73 -3.96
N SER A 28 28.50 -29.02 -2.84
CA SER A 28 29.57 -29.05 -1.85
C SER A 28 29.21 -30.11 -0.80
N VAL A 29 29.80 -31.29 -0.94
CA VAL A 29 29.77 -32.34 0.08
C VAL A 29 30.94 -32.09 1.03
N LEU A 30 30.69 -31.40 2.13
CA LEU A 30 31.61 -31.40 3.28
C LEU A 30 31.46 -32.73 4.02
N ARG A 31 32.34 -33.67 3.67
CA ARG A 31 32.57 -34.88 4.46
C ARG A 31 33.48 -34.51 5.64
N VAL A 32 32.89 -34.22 6.80
CA VAL A 32 33.65 -34.08 8.05
C VAL A 32 33.98 -35.49 8.53
N GLY A 33 35.29 -35.75 8.65
CA GLY A 33 35.85 -37.02 9.09
C GLY A 33 35.51 -37.33 10.54
N SER A 34 35.26 -38.61 10.79
CA SER A 34 35.18 -39.21 12.11
C SER A 34 36.57 -39.67 12.53
N ASP A 35 37.18 -38.99 13.51
CA ASP A 35 38.23 -39.57 14.34
C ASP A 35 37.71 -39.70 15.79
N PRO A 36 37.91 -40.85 16.44
CA PRO A 36 37.53 -41.06 17.83
C PRO A 36 38.68 -40.60 18.74
N SER A 37 38.43 -39.61 19.59
CA SER A 37 39.25 -39.43 20.79
C SER A 37 38.40 -39.07 21.99
N SER A 38 38.76 -39.74 23.07
CA SER A 38 38.09 -39.85 24.35
C SER A 38 38.23 -38.60 25.23
N GLY A 39 37.13 -38.25 25.90
CA GLY A 39 37.14 -37.87 27.31
C GLY A 39 37.35 -36.40 27.65
N ALA A 40 36.28 -35.73 28.07
CA ALA A 40 36.27 -34.93 29.29
C ALA A 40 34.82 -34.61 29.68
N ALA A 41 34.49 -34.92 30.92
CA ALA A 41 33.20 -34.72 31.54
C ALA A 41 32.86 -33.23 31.67
N GLY A 42 31.63 -32.88 31.28
CA GLY A 42 31.00 -31.60 31.55
C GLY A 42 29.50 -31.84 31.64
N SER A 43 29.02 -32.10 32.86
CA SER A 43 27.61 -32.24 33.21
C SER A 43 26.86 -30.93 32.94
N SER A 44 26.37 -30.77 31.71
CA SER A 44 25.25 -29.88 31.40
C SER A 44 24.02 -30.74 31.24
N THR A 45 23.21 -30.82 32.30
CA THR A 45 21.80 -31.22 32.20
C THR A 45 21.06 -30.12 31.45
N VAL A 46 21.25 -30.07 30.13
CA VAL A 46 20.26 -29.49 29.24
C VAL A 46 19.07 -30.42 29.35
N SER A 47 17.98 -29.93 29.93
CA SER A 47 16.68 -30.56 29.84
C SER A 47 16.39 -30.83 28.36
N THR A 48 16.64 -32.07 27.95
CA THR A 48 16.17 -32.67 26.70
C THR A 48 14.65 -32.73 26.83
N GLY A 49 14.00 -31.59 26.67
CA GLY A 49 12.59 -31.52 26.36
C GLY A 49 12.40 -32.36 25.10
N LEU A 50 11.78 -33.52 25.28
CA LEU A 50 11.18 -34.41 24.28
C LEU A 50 11.25 -33.84 22.86
N ARG A 51 12.38 -34.03 22.18
CA ARG A 51 12.40 -34.00 20.72
C ARG A 51 11.58 -35.22 20.32
N GLY A 52 10.32 -34.99 19.96
CA GLY A 52 9.47 -36.03 19.40
C GLY A 52 10.23 -36.77 18.30
N ALA A 53 10.14 -38.10 18.30
CA ALA A 53 10.66 -38.90 17.20
C ALA A 53 10.21 -38.30 15.85
N PRO A 54 11.06 -38.32 14.81
CA PRO A 54 10.64 -37.85 13.49
C PRO A 54 9.35 -38.58 13.13
N ALA A 55 8.27 -37.84 12.85
CA ALA A 55 7.01 -38.47 12.49
C ALA A 55 7.22 -39.38 11.28
N ASP A 56 6.67 -40.58 11.35
CA ASP A 56 6.52 -41.46 10.20
C ASP A 56 5.77 -40.69 9.09
N PRO A 57 6.40 -40.41 7.93
CA PRO A 57 5.75 -39.69 6.84
C PRO A 57 4.47 -40.39 6.36
N ALA A 58 4.40 -41.72 6.48
CA ALA A 58 3.20 -42.47 6.14
C ALA A 58 2.07 -42.27 7.17
N ALA A 59 2.39 -42.12 8.45
CA ALA A 59 1.41 -41.75 9.48
C ALA A 59 0.86 -40.35 9.25
N CYS A 60 1.74 -39.37 9.00
CA CYS A 60 1.35 -38.01 8.61
C CYS A 60 0.39 -38.02 7.43
N ALA A 61 0.74 -38.74 6.36
CA ALA A 61 -0.05 -38.80 5.15
C ALA A 61 -1.44 -39.40 5.38
N ARG A 62 -1.55 -40.46 6.21
CA ARG A 62 -2.84 -41.05 6.57
C ARG A 62 -3.71 -40.09 7.37
N ASP A 63 -3.14 -39.46 8.39
CA ASP A 63 -3.87 -38.54 9.28
C ASP A 63 -4.30 -37.28 8.53
N PHE A 64 -3.43 -36.74 7.68
CA PHE A 64 -3.74 -35.60 6.84
C PHE A 64 -4.81 -35.94 5.80
N HIS A 65 -4.70 -37.08 5.12
CA HIS A 65 -5.71 -37.57 4.18
C HIS A 65 -7.09 -37.73 4.86
N ALA A 66 -7.13 -38.27 6.08
CA ALA A 66 -8.38 -38.39 6.83
C ALA A 66 -9.04 -37.03 7.09
N LYS A 67 -8.25 -35.96 7.24
CA LYS A 67 -8.74 -34.58 7.39
C LYS A 67 -9.13 -33.89 6.08
N LEU A 68 -8.73 -34.40 4.92
CA LEU A 68 -9.15 -33.83 3.63
C LEU A 68 -10.64 -34.08 3.34
N LYS A 69 -11.19 -35.22 3.79
CA LYS A 69 -12.61 -35.56 3.60
C LYS A 69 -13.58 -34.49 4.16
N PRO A 70 -13.51 -34.09 5.44
CA PRO A 70 -14.40 -33.04 5.95
C PRO A 70 -14.18 -31.67 5.26
N ILE A 71 -12.99 -31.39 4.73
CA ILE A 71 -12.73 -30.17 3.95
C ILE A 71 -13.49 -30.22 2.61
N ALA A 72 -13.46 -31.38 1.94
CA ALA A 72 -14.19 -31.63 0.70
C ALA A 72 -15.71 -31.52 0.90
N GLU A 73 -16.22 -31.98 2.04
CA GLU A 73 -17.66 -31.98 2.36
C GLU A 73 -18.16 -30.63 2.90
N GLY A 74 -17.28 -29.81 3.49
CA GLY A 74 -17.63 -28.50 4.07
C GLY A 74 -17.11 -27.31 3.24
N PRO A 75 -15.97 -26.70 3.59
CA PRO A 75 -15.43 -25.49 2.96
C PRO A 75 -15.40 -25.52 1.42
N PHE A 76 -15.01 -26.64 0.83
CA PHE A 76 -14.92 -26.76 -0.63
C PHE A 76 -16.29 -26.68 -1.33
N GLN A 77 -17.38 -27.09 -0.67
CA GLN A 77 -18.73 -26.93 -1.24
C GLN A 77 -19.10 -25.45 -1.38
N GLY A 78 -18.55 -24.57 -0.53
CA GLY A 78 -18.69 -23.12 -0.68
C GLY A 78 -18.11 -22.61 -1.99
N VAL A 79 -16.97 -23.16 -2.44
CA VAL A 79 -16.34 -22.81 -3.72
C VAL A 79 -17.25 -23.21 -4.89
N LYS A 80 -17.82 -24.41 -4.83
CA LYS A 80 -18.77 -24.90 -5.85
C LYS A 80 -20.02 -24.02 -5.90
N ALA A 81 -20.61 -23.70 -4.75
CA ALA A 81 -21.79 -22.85 -4.67
C ALA A 81 -21.51 -21.43 -5.20
N ALA A 82 -20.38 -20.83 -4.82
CA ALA A 82 -20.01 -19.49 -5.25
C ALA A 82 -19.79 -19.39 -6.77
N LEU A 83 -19.29 -20.46 -7.42
CA LEU A 83 -19.09 -20.52 -8.87
C LEU A 83 -20.39 -20.76 -9.65
N SER A 84 -21.35 -21.46 -9.05
CA SER A 84 -22.68 -21.68 -9.61
C SER A 84 -23.62 -20.49 -9.43
N ALA A 85 -23.33 -19.58 -8.49
CA ALA A 85 -24.11 -18.37 -8.29
C ALA A 85 -24.06 -17.47 -9.53
N PRO A 86 -25.19 -16.85 -9.93
CA PRO A 86 -25.23 -15.91 -11.04
C PRO A 86 -24.21 -14.79 -10.78
N SER A 87 -23.40 -14.50 -11.78
CA SER A 87 -22.50 -13.34 -11.75
C SER A 87 -23.36 -12.10 -11.55
N GLU A 88 -23.23 -11.40 -10.42
CA GLU A 88 -23.86 -10.08 -10.32
C GLU A 88 -23.33 -9.23 -11.48
N PRO A 89 -24.21 -8.68 -12.33
CA PRO A 89 -23.76 -7.68 -13.27
C PRO A 89 -23.16 -6.55 -12.44
N ALA A 90 -21.97 -6.08 -12.83
CA ALA A 90 -21.38 -4.88 -12.26
C ALA A 90 -22.49 -3.83 -12.18
N ARG A 91 -22.81 -3.35 -10.97
CA ARG A 91 -23.89 -2.41 -10.73
C ARG A 91 -23.62 -1.19 -11.62
N THR A 92 -24.27 -1.14 -12.78
CA THR A 92 -24.32 0.08 -13.58
C THR A 92 -25.17 1.02 -12.76
N ALA A 93 -24.52 2.05 -12.21
CA ALA A 93 -25.15 3.19 -11.55
C ALA A 93 -26.49 3.51 -12.21
N ALA A 94 -27.53 3.69 -11.39
CA ALA A 94 -28.85 4.00 -11.88
C ALA A 94 -28.80 5.24 -12.80
N PRO A 95 -29.52 5.25 -13.93
CA PRO A 95 -29.54 6.40 -14.83
C PRO A 95 -30.08 7.63 -14.07
N GLY A 96 -29.18 8.51 -13.63
CA GLY A 96 -29.51 9.65 -12.77
C GLY A 96 -28.39 10.07 -11.81
N GLU A 97 -27.45 9.17 -11.47
CA GLU A 97 -26.24 9.58 -10.73
C GLU A 97 -25.33 10.40 -11.65
N ALA A 98 -25.07 11.65 -11.24
CA ALA A 98 -24.32 12.61 -12.03
C ALA A 98 -22.95 12.04 -12.47
N PRO A 99 -22.53 12.25 -13.74
CA PRO A 99 -21.26 11.74 -14.28
C PRO A 99 -19.99 12.34 -13.62
N ALA A 100 -20.13 13.18 -12.60
CA ALA A 100 -19.04 13.85 -11.90
C ALA A 100 -18.36 13.00 -10.81
N ALA A 101 -18.89 11.81 -10.48
CA ALA A 101 -18.39 10.98 -9.39
C ALA A 101 -17.75 9.65 -9.84
N ARG A 102 -17.32 9.52 -11.10
CA ARG A 102 -16.58 8.34 -11.58
C ARG A 102 -15.08 8.59 -11.50
N GLY A 103 -14.40 7.90 -10.59
CA GLY A 103 -12.95 7.97 -10.39
C GLY A 103 -12.52 8.83 -9.20
N LEU A 104 -11.21 9.01 -9.07
CA LEU A 104 -10.61 9.78 -7.98
C LEU A 104 -10.78 11.29 -8.23
N ILE A 105 -11.06 12.05 -7.17
CA ILE A 105 -11.14 13.52 -7.15
C ILE A 105 -9.78 14.11 -7.51
N PHE A 106 -8.71 13.57 -6.89
CA PHE A 106 -7.32 13.96 -7.15
C PHE A 106 -6.57 12.87 -7.91
N PRO A 107 -5.84 13.22 -8.99
CA PRO A 107 -5.07 12.25 -9.73
C PRO A 107 -3.92 11.70 -8.85
N PRO A 108 -3.63 10.39 -8.93
CA PRO A 108 -2.53 9.81 -8.20
C PRO A 108 -1.20 10.39 -8.67
N ASN A 109 -0.29 10.66 -7.73
CA ASN A 109 1.04 11.14 -8.06
C ASN A 109 1.78 10.14 -8.97
N ALA A 110 2.45 10.65 -10.01
CA ALA A 110 3.20 9.90 -11.03
C ALA A 110 4.54 9.31 -10.51
N ARG A 111 4.71 9.20 -9.20
CA ARG A 111 5.87 8.54 -8.60
C ARG A 111 5.90 7.05 -8.96
N SER A 112 7.10 6.48 -9.04
CA SER A 112 7.26 5.03 -9.09
C SER A 112 6.59 4.41 -7.87
N ARG A 113 5.64 3.49 -8.10
CA ARG A 113 4.88 2.81 -7.06
C ARG A 113 5.25 1.34 -7.03
N GLY A 114 5.31 0.77 -5.83
CA GLY A 114 5.47 -0.67 -5.65
C GLY A 114 4.27 -1.46 -6.20
N PRO A 115 4.40 -2.80 -6.35
CA PRO A 115 3.30 -3.64 -6.82
C PRO A 115 2.08 -3.58 -5.87
N ASN A 116 2.30 -3.53 -4.56
CA ASN A 116 1.25 -3.46 -3.55
C ASN A 116 0.52 -2.10 -3.58
N GLU A 117 1.27 -1.00 -3.67
CA GLU A 117 0.71 0.35 -3.78
C GLU A 117 -0.13 0.51 -5.05
N SER A 118 0.34 -0.07 -6.17
CA SER A 118 -0.37 -0.11 -7.44
C SER A 118 -1.63 -1.00 -7.39
N ALA A 119 -1.62 -2.03 -6.55
CA ALA A 119 -2.80 -2.87 -6.32
C ALA A 119 -3.86 -2.12 -5.49
N ALA A 120 -3.45 -1.49 -4.38
CA ALA A 120 -4.32 -0.68 -3.54
C ALA A 120 -4.97 0.49 -4.32
N LEU A 121 -4.20 1.19 -5.16
CA LEU A 121 -4.72 2.26 -6.02
C LEU A 121 -5.77 1.75 -7.03
N ARG A 122 -5.53 0.59 -7.65
CA ARG A 122 -6.51 -0.03 -8.56
C ARG A 122 -7.78 -0.43 -7.82
N ALA A 123 -7.65 -1.00 -6.61
CA ALA A 123 -8.78 -1.35 -5.77
C ALA A 123 -9.61 -0.11 -5.37
N ALA A 124 -8.96 0.98 -4.97
CA ALA A 124 -9.63 2.24 -4.65
C ALA A 124 -10.31 2.87 -5.87
N THR A 125 -9.68 2.80 -7.04
CA THR A 125 -10.28 3.28 -8.30
C THR A 125 -11.51 2.45 -8.67
N ALA A 126 -11.48 1.13 -8.48
CA ALA A 126 -12.65 0.27 -8.67
C ALA A 126 -13.78 0.63 -7.69
N ALA A 127 -13.45 0.87 -6.41
CA ALA A 127 -14.40 1.33 -5.40
C ALA A 127 -15.01 2.70 -5.76
N ALA A 128 -14.19 3.65 -6.21
CA ALA A 128 -14.64 4.96 -6.68
C ALA A 128 -15.55 4.88 -7.92
N ASN A 129 -15.46 3.80 -8.70
CA ASN A 129 -16.33 3.54 -9.85
C ASN A 129 -17.60 2.74 -9.47
N GLY A 130 -17.86 2.50 -8.18
CA GLY A 130 -19.06 1.82 -7.70
C GLY A 130 -18.99 0.29 -7.76
N ALA A 131 -17.80 -0.31 -7.73
CA ALA A 131 -17.66 -1.76 -7.65
C ALA A 131 -18.34 -2.32 -6.38
N SER A 132 -19.11 -3.42 -6.52
CA SER A 132 -19.91 -4.03 -5.46
C SER A 132 -19.10 -4.80 -4.40
N GLY A 133 -17.76 -4.73 -4.45
CA GLY A 133 -16.87 -5.52 -3.59
C GLY A 133 -16.65 -6.96 -4.07
N VAL A 134 -17.30 -7.36 -5.17
CA VAL A 134 -17.18 -8.66 -5.84
C VAL A 134 -16.30 -8.52 -7.08
N ALA A 135 -15.38 -9.47 -7.31
CA ALA A 135 -14.54 -9.45 -8.50
C ALA A 135 -15.38 -9.65 -9.79
N PRO A 136 -15.13 -8.89 -10.86
CA PRO A 136 -15.76 -9.14 -12.15
C PRO A 136 -15.37 -10.51 -12.68
N ARG A 137 -16.37 -11.31 -13.06
CA ARG A 137 -16.20 -12.68 -13.57
C ARG A 137 -16.22 -12.71 -15.10
N ASP A 138 -15.18 -12.16 -15.72
CA ASP A 138 -14.99 -12.28 -17.16
C ASP A 138 -14.69 -13.74 -17.58
N GLY A 139 -14.64 -14.01 -18.89
CA GLY A 139 -14.43 -15.37 -19.39
C GLY A 139 -13.14 -16.03 -18.88
N ASN A 140 -12.06 -15.24 -18.75
CA ASN A 140 -10.77 -15.72 -18.27
C ASN A 140 -10.78 -15.99 -16.76
N ALA A 141 -11.38 -15.11 -15.97
CA ALA A 141 -11.55 -15.28 -14.53
C ALA A 141 -12.41 -16.50 -14.21
N ARG A 142 -13.50 -16.72 -14.98
CA ARG A 142 -14.33 -17.92 -14.85
C ARG A 142 -13.55 -19.19 -15.19
N TRP A 143 -12.81 -19.22 -16.29
CA TRP A 143 -11.99 -20.37 -16.66
C TRP A 143 -10.92 -20.66 -15.60
N THR A 144 -10.21 -19.64 -15.13
CA THR A 144 -9.18 -19.79 -14.10
C THR A 144 -9.77 -20.28 -12.78
N ALA A 145 -10.92 -19.75 -12.36
CA ALA A 145 -11.58 -20.18 -11.13
C ALA A 145 -12.09 -21.64 -11.22
N MET A 146 -12.57 -22.06 -12.40
CA MET A 146 -12.93 -23.45 -12.68
C MET A 146 -11.72 -24.38 -12.61
N ARG A 147 -10.58 -23.94 -13.16
CA ARG A 147 -9.33 -24.70 -13.11
C ARG A 147 -8.82 -24.87 -11.68
N VAL A 148 -8.86 -23.81 -10.88
CA VAL A 148 -8.51 -23.87 -9.43
C VAL A 148 -9.46 -24.81 -8.69
N ARG A 149 -10.77 -24.78 -9.00
CA ARG A 149 -11.75 -25.68 -8.40
C ARG A 149 -11.48 -27.14 -8.73
N GLU A 150 -11.17 -27.45 -9.99
CA GLU A 150 -10.84 -28.82 -10.43
C GLU A 150 -9.57 -29.33 -9.74
N ASP A 151 -8.51 -28.53 -9.72
CA ASP A 151 -7.26 -28.89 -9.05
C ASP A 151 -7.46 -29.13 -7.54
N LEU A 152 -8.28 -28.30 -6.89
CA LEU A 152 -8.70 -28.54 -5.50
C LEU A 152 -9.51 -29.82 -5.33
N ALA A 153 -10.42 -30.14 -6.26
CA ALA A 153 -11.20 -31.37 -6.19
C ALA A 153 -10.30 -32.61 -6.29
N ASP A 154 -9.36 -32.60 -7.24
CA ASP A 154 -8.39 -33.68 -7.44
C ASP A 154 -7.50 -33.82 -6.20
N PHE A 155 -6.98 -32.72 -5.67
CA PHE A 155 -6.18 -32.71 -4.45
C PHE A 155 -6.94 -33.24 -3.23
N LEU A 156 -8.21 -32.89 -3.07
CA LEU A 156 -9.02 -33.30 -1.92
C LEU A 156 -9.50 -34.77 -2.01
N THR A 157 -9.47 -35.37 -3.20
CA THR A 157 -9.92 -36.75 -3.45
C THR A 157 -8.79 -37.74 -3.71
N GLN A 158 -7.55 -37.27 -3.79
CA GLN A 158 -6.39 -38.14 -3.94
C GLN A 158 -6.26 -39.10 -2.75
N GLY A 159 -5.87 -40.35 -3.03
CA GLY A 159 -5.62 -41.33 -1.98
C GLY A 159 -4.42 -40.99 -1.10
N PRO A 160 -4.26 -41.66 0.06
CA PRO A 160 -3.12 -41.44 0.92
C PRO A 160 -1.82 -41.80 0.19
N SER A 161 -0.92 -40.82 0.05
CA SER A 161 0.41 -41.04 -0.53
C SER A 161 1.49 -40.50 0.41
N PRO A 162 2.69 -41.11 0.47
CA PRO A 162 3.78 -40.64 1.32
C PRO A 162 4.21 -39.18 1.03
N TYR A 163 3.89 -38.67 -0.16
CA TYR A 163 4.24 -37.33 -0.61
C TYR A 163 3.17 -36.28 -0.30
N LEU A 164 1.99 -36.69 0.20
CA LEU A 164 0.85 -35.81 0.46
C LEU A 164 1.17 -34.68 1.45
N CYS A 165 2.01 -34.96 2.45
CA CYS A 165 2.43 -33.96 3.44
C CYS A 165 3.53 -33.00 2.92
N SER A 166 4.13 -33.28 1.76
CA SER A 166 5.27 -32.52 1.23
C SER A 166 4.82 -31.38 0.31
N GLY A 167 5.47 -30.21 0.43
CA GLY A 167 5.24 -29.09 -0.50
C GLY A 167 3.89 -28.36 -0.39
N ILE A 168 3.08 -28.64 0.63
CA ILE A 168 1.75 -28.00 0.82
C ILE A 168 1.84 -26.48 0.82
N ASP A 169 2.86 -25.90 1.46
CA ASP A 169 2.99 -24.45 1.57
C ASP A 169 3.16 -23.80 0.18
N GLN A 170 3.96 -24.41 -0.68
CA GLN A 170 4.20 -23.94 -2.06
C GLN A 170 2.97 -24.15 -2.94
N TYR A 171 2.28 -25.28 -2.77
CA TYR A 171 1.03 -25.58 -3.47
C TYR A 171 -0.05 -24.56 -3.11
N LEU A 172 -0.31 -24.34 -1.81
CA LEU A 172 -1.28 -23.36 -1.34
C LEU A 172 -0.89 -21.93 -1.72
N ALA A 173 0.40 -21.58 -1.70
CA ALA A 173 0.85 -20.26 -2.18
C ALA A 173 0.51 -20.05 -3.66
N THR A 174 0.71 -21.08 -4.49
CA THR A 174 0.39 -21.06 -5.91
C THR A 174 -1.11 -20.92 -6.14
N LEU A 175 -1.93 -21.70 -5.44
CA LEU A 175 -3.38 -21.60 -5.52
C LEU A 175 -3.92 -20.27 -5.02
N LYS A 176 -3.40 -19.75 -3.89
CA LYS A 176 -3.76 -18.42 -3.36
C LYS A 176 -3.45 -17.32 -4.38
N ARG A 177 -2.34 -17.43 -5.12
CA ARG A 177 -1.99 -16.50 -6.20
C ARG A 177 -2.99 -16.57 -7.36
N PHE A 178 -3.38 -17.75 -7.83
CA PHE A 178 -4.38 -17.89 -8.90
C PHE A 178 -5.78 -17.44 -8.44
N ALA A 179 -6.19 -17.82 -7.24
CA ALA A 179 -7.45 -17.38 -6.64
C ALA A 179 -7.51 -15.84 -6.50
N GLY A 180 -6.39 -15.21 -6.13
CA GLY A 180 -6.30 -13.75 -6.05
C GLY A 180 -6.43 -13.01 -7.37
N GLN A 181 -6.27 -13.69 -8.51
CA GLN A 181 -6.52 -13.12 -9.85
C GLN A 181 -8.01 -13.07 -10.20
N VAL A 182 -8.82 -13.97 -9.63
CA VAL A 182 -10.22 -14.19 -10.02
C VAL A 182 -11.23 -13.73 -8.96
N ALA A 183 -10.77 -13.56 -7.72
CA ALA A 183 -11.61 -13.18 -6.59
C ALA A 183 -10.91 -12.17 -5.68
N ILE A 184 -11.70 -11.42 -4.91
CA ILE A 184 -11.19 -10.51 -3.88
C ILE A 184 -11.31 -11.19 -2.53
N SER A 185 -10.19 -11.70 -1.98
CA SER A 185 -10.21 -12.27 -0.63
C SER A 185 -10.33 -11.18 0.45
N PRO A 186 -10.89 -11.49 1.63
CA PRO A 186 -10.92 -10.55 2.77
C PRO A 186 -9.51 -10.05 3.15
N GLU A 187 -8.52 -10.95 3.15
CA GLU A 187 -7.13 -10.64 3.50
C GLU A 187 -6.49 -9.73 2.44
N ARG A 188 -6.85 -9.89 1.17
CA ARG A 188 -6.42 -8.97 0.12
C ARG A 188 -6.98 -7.57 0.36
N ARG A 189 -8.27 -7.46 0.65
CA ARG A 189 -8.92 -6.17 0.94
C ARG A 189 -8.26 -5.47 2.14
N GLN A 190 -7.99 -6.24 3.19
CA GLN A 190 -7.29 -5.74 4.38
C GLN A 190 -5.86 -5.27 4.07
N ARG A 191 -5.08 -6.06 3.33
CA ARG A 191 -3.71 -5.67 2.90
C ARG A 191 -3.70 -4.42 2.02
N ASP A 192 -4.66 -4.30 1.10
CA ASP A 192 -4.79 -3.11 0.24
C ASP A 192 -5.08 -1.86 1.10
N LEU A 193 -5.97 -1.98 2.11
CA LEU A 193 -6.27 -0.90 3.06
C LEU A 193 -5.07 -0.52 3.94
N GLU A 194 -4.34 -1.50 4.48
CA GLU A 194 -3.12 -1.26 5.26
C GLU A 194 -2.03 -0.58 4.44
N THR A 195 -1.86 -1.02 3.19
CA THR A 195 -0.93 -0.40 2.24
C THR A 195 -1.34 1.05 1.96
N ALA A 196 -2.61 1.31 1.71
CA ALA A 196 -3.14 2.67 1.51
C ALA A 196 -2.91 3.57 2.73
N ARG A 197 -3.17 3.08 3.95
CA ARG A 197 -2.91 3.82 5.20
C ARG A 197 -1.44 4.18 5.35
N ALA A 198 -0.52 3.23 5.09
CA ALA A 198 0.92 3.49 5.15
C ALA A 198 1.37 4.55 4.14
N MET A 199 0.86 4.47 2.90
CA MET A 199 1.12 5.46 1.86
C MET A 199 0.57 6.83 2.24
N ALA A 200 -0.67 6.91 2.74
CA ALA A 200 -1.32 8.15 3.14
C ALA A 200 -0.58 8.83 4.29
N ARG A 201 -0.15 8.08 5.31
CA ARG A 201 0.67 8.62 6.42
C ARG A 201 1.96 9.23 5.90
N SER A 202 2.72 8.49 5.09
CA SER A 202 3.98 8.96 4.51
C SER A 202 3.80 10.20 3.62
N SER A 203 2.77 10.21 2.76
CA SER A 203 2.47 11.34 1.88
C SER A 203 1.97 12.56 2.65
N LEU A 204 1.17 12.35 3.70
CA LEU A 204 0.67 13.41 4.57
C LEU A 204 1.82 14.09 5.34
N ASP A 205 2.75 13.32 5.90
CA ASP A 205 3.92 13.87 6.57
C ASP A 205 4.81 14.66 5.61
N ALA A 206 5.03 14.15 4.40
CA ALA A 206 5.78 14.85 3.36
C ALA A 206 5.09 16.16 2.93
N ALA A 207 3.76 16.15 2.76
CA ALA A 207 2.99 17.33 2.40
C ALA A 207 2.99 18.39 3.51
N LEU A 208 2.82 17.98 4.76
CA LEU A 208 2.85 18.89 5.91
C LEU A 208 4.25 19.47 6.12
N LEU A 209 5.31 18.68 5.88
CA LEU A 209 6.69 19.17 5.88
C LEU A 209 6.93 20.18 4.76
N ALA A 210 6.46 19.90 3.54
CA ALA A 210 6.60 20.82 2.40
C ALA A 210 5.81 22.14 2.56
N LEU A 211 4.74 22.12 3.38
CA LEU A 211 3.96 23.29 3.73
C LEU A 211 4.50 24.07 4.95
N ARG A 212 5.55 23.57 5.62
CA ARG A 212 6.16 24.31 6.72
C ARG A 212 6.70 25.65 6.23
N PRO A 213 6.51 26.74 7.00
CA PRO A 213 7.14 28.01 6.67
C PRO A 213 8.66 27.80 6.65
N VAL A 214 9.31 28.32 5.61
CA VAL A 214 10.78 28.33 5.54
C VAL A 214 11.27 29.20 6.70
N PRO A 215 12.17 28.70 7.58
CA PRO A 215 12.70 29.54 8.64
C PRO A 215 13.37 30.75 8.00
N LEU A 216 12.98 31.95 8.44
CA LEU A 216 13.66 33.17 8.05
C LEU A 216 15.14 33.00 8.41
N PRO A 217 16.08 33.40 7.53
CA PRO A 217 17.49 33.37 7.88
C PRO A 217 17.65 34.16 9.17
N THR A 218 18.09 33.48 10.24
CA THR A 218 18.51 34.18 11.45
C THR A 218 19.68 35.07 11.04
N PRO A 219 19.65 36.37 11.35
CA PRO A 219 20.78 37.23 11.10
C PRO A 219 22.02 36.58 11.72
N ALA A 220 23.11 36.51 10.95
CA ALA A 220 24.36 36.00 11.47
C ALA A 220 24.74 36.83 12.71
N PRO A 221 25.22 36.21 13.79
CA PRO A 221 25.64 36.96 14.99
C PRO A 221 26.64 38.04 14.58
N GLU A 222 26.42 39.26 15.10
CA GLU A 222 27.23 40.44 14.78
C GLU A 222 28.71 40.27 15.19
N ASP A 223 28.97 39.39 16.16
CA ASP A 223 30.31 38.98 16.58
C ASP A 223 30.91 37.91 15.63
N ARG A 224 31.01 38.24 14.35
CA ARG A 224 32.09 37.64 13.56
C ARG A 224 33.34 38.46 13.83
N SER A 225 34.20 37.93 14.70
CA SER A 225 35.59 38.37 14.80
C SER A 225 36.13 38.59 13.39
N THR A 226 36.76 39.74 13.18
CA THR A 226 37.16 40.17 11.84
C THR A 226 38.04 39.09 11.19
N PRO A 227 38.05 38.95 9.84
CA PRO A 227 38.96 38.02 9.17
C PRO A 227 40.43 38.24 9.58
N ALA A 228 40.77 39.46 10.01
CA ALA A 228 42.07 39.83 10.57
C ALA A 228 42.33 39.17 11.94
N GLU A 229 41.38 39.18 12.87
CA GLU A 229 41.50 38.50 14.18
C GLU A 229 41.51 36.97 14.04
N ILE A 230 40.75 36.42 13.10
CA ILE A 230 40.79 34.99 12.76
C ILE A 230 42.14 34.63 12.13
N ALA A 231 42.71 35.50 11.30
CA ALA A 231 44.05 35.30 10.72
C ALA A 231 45.19 35.44 11.73
N GLU A 232 45.04 36.27 12.76
CA GLU A 232 46.02 36.38 13.86
C GLU A 232 45.97 35.17 14.80
N THR A 233 44.77 34.66 15.12
CA THR A 233 44.61 33.43 15.92
C THR A 233 45.06 32.17 15.16
N LEU A 234 44.87 32.11 13.83
CA LEU A 234 45.37 31.01 12.99
C LEU A 234 46.88 31.09 12.68
N ARG A 235 47.51 32.28 12.75
CA ARG A 235 48.97 32.41 12.64
C ARG A 235 49.72 32.04 13.91
N ALA A 236 49.06 31.98 15.07
CA ALA A 236 49.69 31.52 16.31
C ALA A 236 49.87 30.00 16.37
N SER A 237 49.26 29.23 15.46
CA SER A 237 49.48 27.78 15.30
C SER A 237 50.42 27.49 14.12
N ILE A 238 51.66 27.97 14.17
CA ILE A 238 52.74 27.52 13.28
C ILE A 238 53.37 26.28 13.90
N GLY A 239 53.06 25.12 13.33
CA GLY A 239 53.66 23.86 13.75
C GLY A 239 53.14 22.60 13.06
N VAL A 240 52.50 22.68 11.89
CA VAL A 240 52.21 21.48 11.09
C VAL A 240 52.52 21.77 9.62
N LYS A 241 53.43 20.98 9.07
CA LYS A 241 53.90 21.05 7.69
C LYS A 241 52.76 20.79 6.71
N ASP A 242 52.83 21.46 5.56
CA ASP A 242 52.00 21.30 4.38
C ASP A 242 51.73 19.83 4.03
N GLU A 243 50.47 19.43 4.12
CA GLU A 243 49.90 18.37 3.28
C GLU A 243 48.63 18.92 2.63
N ALA A 244 48.58 18.81 1.30
CA ALA A 244 47.52 19.34 0.47
C ALA A 244 46.15 18.77 0.87
N PHE A 245 45.33 19.59 1.53
CA PHE A 245 43.97 19.22 1.91
C PHE A 245 43.02 19.41 0.72
N ILE A 246 42.95 18.39 -0.15
CA ILE A 246 41.83 18.19 -1.08
C ILE A 246 41.05 16.97 -0.58
N GLY A 247 39.96 17.22 0.14
CA GLY A 247 39.06 16.17 0.64
C GLY A 247 37.63 16.69 0.88
N PRO A 248 36.61 15.84 0.77
CA PRO A 248 35.20 16.22 0.96
C PRO A 248 34.94 16.67 2.41
N PRO A 249 33.84 17.40 2.69
CA PRO A 249 33.61 18.01 4.01
C PRO A 249 33.69 16.98 5.14
N MET A 250 34.50 17.27 6.15
CA MET A 250 34.68 16.43 7.32
C MET A 250 33.35 16.31 8.09
N LEU A 251 32.87 15.07 8.22
CA LEU A 251 31.95 14.67 9.27
C LEU A 251 32.73 14.59 10.57
N VAL A 252 32.35 15.39 11.57
CA VAL A 252 32.93 15.34 12.92
C VAL A 252 32.52 14.02 13.57
N ALA A 253 33.41 13.03 13.52
CA ALA A 253 33.29 11.81 14.30
C ALA A 253 33.89 12.06 15.68
N GLY A 254 33.04 12.22 16.70
CA GLY A 254 33.48 12.08 18.09
C GLY A 254 33.88 10.62 18.33
N ARG A 255 35.12 10.41 18.78
CA ARG A 255 35.68 9.08 19.06
C ARG A 255 35.65 8.83 20.56
N GLU A 256 34.64 8.12 21.04
CA GLU A 256 34.76 7.34 22.27
C GLU A 256 34.61 5.85 21.91
N GLU A 257 35.65 5.10 22.24
CA GLU A 257 35.69 3.63 22.29
C GLU A 257 35.24 2.83 21.04
N GLY A 258 35.90 3.10 19.90
CA GLY A 258 36.16 2.04 18.91
C GLY A 258 35.04 1.66 17.93
N GLU A 259 33.85 2.25 18.01
CA GLU A 259 32.81 2.13 16.99
C GLU A 259 32.49 3.50 16.38
N THR A 260 32.71 3.67 15.07
CA THR A 260 32.21 4.83 14.33
C THR A 260 30.68 4.74 14.21
N ARG A 261 29.97 5.15 15.26
CA ARG A 261 28.52 5.39 15.18
C ARG A 261 28.30 6.78 14.63
N ILE A 262 27.69 6.85 13.45
CA ILE A 262 27.03 8.08 13.00
C ILE A 262 25.96 8.37 14.05
N SER A 263 26.13 9.43 14.82
CA SER A 263 25.15 9.87 15.82
C SER A 263 23.85 10.24 15.10
N GLN A 264 22.95 9.27 14.95
CA GLN A 264 21.53 9.56 14.87
C GLN A 264 21.15 10.01 16.28
N GLY A 265 20.99 11.32 16.46
CA GLY A 265 20.69 11.96 17.75
C GLY A 265 19.37 11.47 18.37
N ASN A 266 19.41 10.28 18.96
CA ASN A 266 18.29 9.63 19.64
C ASN A 266 18.46 9.56 21.16
N ALA A 267 19.48 10.22 21.73
CA ALA A 267 19.50 10.49 23.15
C ALA A 267 18.77 11.83 23.37
N PRO A 268 17.51 11.84 23.86
CA PRO A 268 16.88 13.09 24.26
C PRO A 268 17.73 13.70 25.38
N ASP A 269 18.23 14.90 25.13
CA ASP A 269 18.87 15.72 26.13
C ASP A 269 17.90 15.89 27.31
N PRO A 270 18.26 15.42 28.53
CA PRO A 270 17.37 15.42 29.68
C PRO A 270 16.97 16.83 30.16
N ASP A 271 17.68 17.88 29.71
CA ASP A 271 17.41 19.27 30.05
C ASP A 271 16.49 19.98 29.05
N LEU A 272 16.19 19.35 27.91
CA LEU A 272 15.22 19.87 26.93
C LEU A 272 13.80 19.46 27.34
N PRO A 273 12.83 20.41 27.42
CA PRO A 273 11.44 20.06 27.67
C PRO A 273 10.96 19.04 26.62
N PRO A 274 10.16 18.04 27.01
CA PRO A 274 9.75 16.99 26.10
C PRO A 274 9.06 17.62 24.89
N ILE A 275 9.66 17.44 23.71
CA ILE A 275 9.04 17.85 22.46
C ILE A 275 7.71 17.10 22.40
N PRO A 276 6.55 17.78 22.32
CA PRO A 276 5.28 17.09 22.27
C PRO A 276 5.31 16.17 21.06
N ALA A 277 5.23 14.85 21.32
CA ALA A 277 5.17 13.86 20.26
C ALA A 277 4.00 14.24 19.35
N ARG A 278 4.29 14.41 18.06
CA ARG A 278 3.26 14.74 17.09
C ARG A 278 2.22 13.62 17.13
N ALA A 279 0.94 13.99 17.30
CA ALA A 279 -0.14 13.02 17.29
C ALA A 279 -0.06 12.20 15.98
N GLU A 280 0.10 10.88 16.11
CA GLU A 280 0.17 9.99 14.96
C GLU A 280 -1.18 9.99 14.23
N ASN A 281 -1.15 10.24 12.92
CA ASN A 281 -2.32 10.13 12.07
C ASN A 281 -2.68 8.64 11.87
N LYS A 282 -3.57 8.12 12.73
CA LYS A 282 -3.96 6.70 12.73
C LYS A 282 -4.67 6.27 11.45
N LEU A 283 -5.53 7.12 10.86
CA LEU A 283 -6.27 6.80 9.62
C LEU A 283 -7.04 5.47 9.70
N GLU A 284 -7.55 5.12 10.89
CA GLU A 284 -8.24 3.85 11.12
C GLU A 284 -9.73 3.95 10.77
N SER A 285 -10.30 5.15 10.88
CA SER A 285 -11.70 5.45 10.63
C SER A 285 -11.89 6.60 9.63
N ASP A 286 -13.10 6.71 9.08
CA ASP A 286 -13.50 7.83 8.21
C ASP A 286 -13.33 9.19 8.91
N ALA A 287 -13.55 9.22 10.23
CA ALA A 287 -13.32 10.40 11.06
C ALA A 287 -11.84 10.79 11.11
N ASP A 288 -10.92 9.83 11.23
CA ASP A 288 -9.47 10.09 11.21
C ASP A 288 -9.02 10.62 9.85
N VAL A 289 -9.55 10.06 8.75
CA VAL A 289 -9.24 10.54 7.40
C VAL A 289 -9.78 11.95 7.19
N SER A 290 -11.01 12.23 7.62
CA SER A 290 -11.61 13.57 7.56
C SER A 290 -10.82 14.59 8.39
N ALA A 291 -10.32 14.20 9.57
CA ALA A 291 -9.46 15.03 10.40
C ALA A 291 -8.11 15.31 9.72
N ALA A 292 -7.48 14.31 9.12
CA ALA A 292 -6.23 14.48 8.36
C ALA A 292 -6.40 15.41 7.15
N VAL A 293 -7.51 15.28 6.41
CA VAL A 293 -7.86 16.21 5.32
C VAL A 293 -8.05 17.63 5.86
N ALA A 294 -8.68 17.79 7.02
CA ALA A 294 -8.87 19.10 7.66
C ALA A 294 -7.55 19.73 8.12
N GLU A 295 -6.63 18.95 8.69
CA GLU A 295 -5.27 19.41 9.06
C GLU A 295 -4.52 19.90 7.82
N LEU A 296 -4.50 19.10 6.75
CA LEU A 296 -3.83 19.46 5.50
C LEU A 296 -4.46 20.71 4.85
N ALA A 297 -5.79 20.81 4.84
CA ALA A 297 -6.51 21.99 4.37
C ALA A 297 -6.13 23.24 5.17
N GLN A 298 -6.02 23.14 6.50
CA GLN A 298 -5.61 24.25 7.35
C GLN A 298 -4.16 24.66 7.07
N ALA A 299 -3.25 23.69 6.89
CA ALA A 299 -1.86 23.96 6.52
C ALA A 299 -1.74 24.68 5.17
N ILE A 300 -2.51 24.28 4.16
CA ILE A 300 -2.58 24.95 2.86
C ILE A 300 -3.04 26.41 3.04
N ARG A 301 -4.10 26.64 3.83
CA ARG A 301 -4.65 27.98 4.08
C ARG A 301 -3.67 28.90 4.80
N ARG A 302 -2.91 28.39 5.78
CA ARG A 302 -1.88 29.18 6.49
C ARG A 302 -0.76 29.68 5.56
N ARG A 303 -0.52 28.99 4.44
CA ARG A 303 0.49 29.39 3.44
C ARG A 303 -0.06 30.38 2.41
N MET A 304 -1.39 30.57 2.35
CA MET A 304 -1.99 31.56 1.46
C MET A 304 -1.86 32.95 2.10
N PRO A 305 -1.10 33.89 1.50
CA PRO A 305 -1.11 35.27 1.98
C PRO A 305 -2.51 35.84 1.78
N ASN A 306 -3.19 36.17 2.88
CA ASN A 306 -4.48 36.86 2.95
C ASN A 306 -5.50 36.48 1.85
N VAL A 307 -6.12 35.31 1.98
CA VAL A 307 -7.55 35.16 1.62
C VAL A 307 -8.38 35.48 2.87
N ALA A 308 -8.16 36.67 3.42
CA ALA A 308 -9.08 37.26 4.36
C ALA A 308 -10.21 37.87 3.52
N GLU A 309 -11.42 37.36 3.70
CA GLU A 309 -12.68 38.04 3.35
C GLU A 309 -12.75 38.70 1.97
N SER A 310 -12.99 37.90 0.92
CA SER A 310 -13.94 38.34 -0.12
C SER A 310 -15.37 38.12 0.40
N GLN A 311 -15.71 38.74 1.53
CA GLN A 311 -17.09 39.00 1.90
C GLN A 311 -17.41 40.42 1.45
N ALA A 312 -18.45 40.53 0.61
CA ALA A 312 -19.17 41.76 0.31
C ALA A 312 -18.34 42.95 -0.23
N LEU A 313 -17.95 42.87 -1.50
CA LEU A 313 -17.95 44.10 -2.32
C LEU A 313 -19.39 44.36 -2.73
N ASP A 314 -20.02 45.29 -2.00
CA ASP A 314 -21.29 45.92 -2.30
C ASP A 314 -21.39 46.25 -3.80
N THR A 315 -22.19 45.46 -4.53
CA THR A 315 -22.60 45.79 -5.90
C THR A 315 -23.72 46.82 -5.85
N THR A 316 -23.41 48.01 -5.38
CA THR A 316 -24.26 49.20 -5.54
C THR A 316 -23.37 50.40 -5.73
N THR A 317 -22.96 50.65 -6.98
CA THR A 317 -22.86 51.98 -7.62
C THR A 317 -22.43 51.80 -9.09
N THR A 318 -23.45 51.78 -9.95
CA THR A 318 -23.54 52.51 -11.22
C THR A 318 -22.52 52.26 -12.34
N GLY A 319 -23.00 51.58 -13.39
CA GLY A 319 -22.81 52.04 -14.78
C GLY A 319 -21.85 51.24 -15.67
N SER A 320 -22.37 50.24 -16.39
CA SER A 320 -22.37 50.20 -17.87
C SER A 320 -22.63 48.78 -18.36
N VAL A 321 -23.70 48.64 -19.14
CA VAL A 321 -24.20 47.40 -19.73
C VAL A 321 -23.45 47.13 -21.02
N VAL A 322 -22.73 46.01 -21.11
CA VAL A 322 -22.61 45.20 -22.33
C VAL A 322 -22.58 43.73 -21.94
N ALA A 323 -23.70 43.04 -22.16
CA ALA A 323 -23.80 41.59 -22.05
C ALA A 323 -23.34 40.92 -23.36
N PRO A 324 -22.59 39.81 -23.31
CA PRO A 324 -22.70 38.77 -24.32
C PRO A 324 -23.66 37.69 -23.83
N ILE A 325 -24.73 37.53 -24.61
CA ILE A 325 -25.75 36.48 -24.51
C ILE A 325 -25.05 35.12 -24.74
N GLY A 326 -25.10 34.24 -23.74
CA GLY A 326 -24.75 32.82 -23.82
C GLY A 326 -25.68 32.01 -22.92
N PRO A 327 -26.04 30.76 -23.26
CA PRO A 327 -27.11 30.04 -22.58
C PRO A 327 -26.78 29.80 -21.10
N MET A 328 -27.66 30.30 -20.23
CA MET A 328 -27.62 30.12 -18.78
C MET A 328 -27.58 28.63 -18.44
N ARG A 329 -26.49 28.22 -17.80
CA ARG A 329 -26.41 26.99 -17.01
C ARG A 329 -27.39 27.13 -15.84
N PRO A 330 -28.34 26.20 -15.62
CA PRO A 330 -29.17 26.25 -14.42
C PRO A 330 -28.28 26.10 -13.19
N ALA A 331 -28.45 27.02 -12.24
CA ALA A 331 -27.85 26.95 -10.93
C ALA A 331 -28.21 25.61 -10.27
N PRO A 332 -27.27 24.93 -9.59
CA PRO A 332 -27.62 23.76 -8.79
C PRO A 332 -28.64 24.17 -7.73
N ALA A 333 -29.68 23.34 -7.60
CA ALA A 333 -30.71 23.49 -6.59
C ALA A 333 -30.05 23.68 -5.22
N LYS A 334 -30.52 24.68 -4.47
CA LYS A 334 -30.21 24.83 -3.04
C LYS A 334 -30.73 23.59 -2.33
N ASP A 335 -29.83 22.66 -2.06
CA ASP A 335 -30.05 21.66 -1.05
C ASP A 335 -30.25 22.37 0.29
N THR A 336 -31.28 21.91 0.99
CA THR A 336 -31.67 22.24 2.36
C THR A 336 -30.49 22.58 3.28
N PRO A 337 -30.60 23.59 4.15
CA PRO A 337 -29.55 23.93 5.10
C PRO A 337 -29.24 22.70 5.96
N ALA A 338 -28.04 22.15 5.77
CA ALA A 338 -27.48 21.15 6.65
C ALA A 338 -27.48 21.74 8.06
N LYS A 339 -28.01 20.96 9.00
CA LYS A 339 -27.99 21.24 10.44
C LYS A 339 -26.53 21.53 10.84
N ASP A 340 -26.23 22.77 11.17
CA ASP A 340 -24.90 23.26 11.53
C ASP A 340 -24.30 22.39 12.64
N GLY A 341 -23.25 21.63 12.32
CA GLY A 341 -22.46 20.89 13.30
C GLY A 341 -22.13 19.42 12.97
N ALA A 342 -22.72 18.82 11.93
CA ALA A 342 -22.29 17.49 11.50
C ALA A 342 -20.88 17.55 10.86
N PRO A 343 -19.92 16.70 11.28
CA PRO A 343 -18.60 16.67 10.67
C PRO A 343 -18.75 16.32 9.18
N LYS A 344 -18.31 17.21 8.29
CA LYS A 344 -18.28 16.94 6.85
C LYS A 344 -17.45 15.68 6.58
N ASP A 345 -17.99 14.82 5.73
CA ASP A 345 -17.32 13.63 5.21
C ASP A 345 -16.00 13.98 4.47
N ALA A 346 -15.04 13.06 4.48
CA ALA A 346 -13.70 13.29 3.93
C ALA A 346 -13.74 13.58 2.43
N LEU A 347 -14.54 12.84 1.64
CA LEU A 347 -14.67 13.07 0.19
C LEU A 347 -15.27 14.45 -0.11
N THR A 348 -16.24 14.89 0.70
CA THR A 348 -16.83 16.23 0.57
C THR A 348 -15.76 17.31 0.80
N ARG A 349 -14.95 17.17 1.86
CA ARG A 349 -13.84 18.10 2.14
C ARG A 349 -12.78 18.09 1.04
N LEU A 350 -12.45 16.90 0.49
CA LEU A 350 -11.52 16.78 -0.64
C LEU A 350 -12.06 17.49 -1.89
N ALA A 351 -13.35 17.33 -2.20
CA ALA A 351 -13.97 18.00 -3.34
C ALA A 351 -13.94 19.54 -3.20
N GLU A 352 -14.11 20.07 -1.99
CA GLU A 352 -13.99 21.51 -1.69
C GLU A 352 -12.57 22.06 -1.93
N LEU A 353 -11.54 21.23 -1.82
CA LEU A 353 -10.14 21.64 -2.07
C LEU A 353 -9.78 21.64 -3.56
N LYS A 354 -10.50 20.88 -4.40
CA LYS A 354 -10.18 20.70 -5.82
C LYS A 354 -10.00 22.03 -6.59
N PRO A 355 -10.85 23.06 -6.42
CA PRO A 355 -10.68 24.33 -7.13
C PRO A 355 -9.35 25.04 -6.86
N LEU A 356 -8.77 24.88 -5.66
CA LEU A 356 -7.47 25.49 -5.30
C LEU A 356 -6.32 24.97 -6.17
N PHE A 357 -6.48 23.76 -6.72
CA PHE A 357 -5.48 23.10 -7.56
C PHE A 357 -5.80 23.20 -9.05
N ALA A 358 -6.76 24.03 -9.47
CA ALA A 358 -6.93 24.40 -10.87
C ALA A 358 -5.75 25.28 -11.36
N PRO A 359 -5.54 25.45 -12.67
CA PRO A 359 -4.53 26.38 -13.20
C PRO A 359 -4.66 27.79 -12.60
N GLU A 360 -5.89 28.28 -12.47
CA GLU A 360 -6.23 29.59 -11.89
C GLU A 360 -6.51 29.54 -10.37
N GLY A 361 -6.30 28.38 -9.73
CA GLY A 361 -6.76 28.11 -8.35
C GLY A 361 -5.97 28.79 -7.24
N GLY A 362 -4.91 29.52 -7.58
CA GLY A 362 -4.15 30.34 -6.62
C GLY A 362 -3.35 29.56 -5.58
N PHE A 363 -3.02 28.29 -5.81
CA PHE A 363 -2.18 27.51 -4.88
C PHE A 363 -0.82 28.20 -4.65
N PRO A 364 -0.44 28.54 -3.39
CA PRO A 364 0.68 29.43 -3.09
C PRO A 364 2.06 28.76 -3.14
N GLY A 365 2.13 27.44 -3.33
CA GLY A 365 3.40 26.70 -3.35
C GLY A 365 4.00 26.54 -4.74
N ASP A 366 5.30 26.25 -4.79
CA ASP A 366 5.99 25.86 -6.02
C ASP A 366 5.42 24.55 -6.62
N ALA A 367 5.79 24.25 -7.87
CA ALA A 367 5.29 23.07 -8.57
C ALA A 367 5.54 21.76 -7.79
N ARG A 368 6.68 21.67 -7.08
CA ARG A 368 7.04 20.50 -6.28
C ARG A 368 6.15 20.35 -5.03
N THR A 369 5.90 21.44 -4.30
CA THR A 369 4.97 21.42 -3.17
C THR A 369 3.58 21.06 -3.67
N ARG A 370 3.13 21.63 -4.79
CA ARG A 370 1.82 21.33 -5.38
C ARG A 370 1.66 19.85 -5.67
N LEU A 371 2.64 19.22 -6.33
CA LEU A 371 2.63 17.78 -6.61
C LEU A 371 2.62 16.93 -5.33
N THR A 372 3.38 17.34 -4.31
CA THR A 372 3.44 16.64 -3.02
C THR A 372 2.09 16.68 -2.30
N VAL A 373 1.46 17.85 -2.25
CA VAL A 373 0.15 18.04 -1.61
C VAL A 373 -0.96 17.32 -2.37
N VAL A 374 -1.00 17.41 -3.71
CA VAL A 374 -1.97 16.65 -4.53
C VAL A 374 -1.78 15.15 -4.33
N GLY A 375 -0.54 14.67 -4.25
CA GLY A 375 -0.24 13.28 -3.94
C GLY A 375 -0.79 12.83 -2.59
N ALA A 376 -0.63 13.64 -1.55
CA ALA A 376 -1.18 13.37 -0.22
C ALA A 376 -2.71 13.35 -0.22
N LEU A 377 -3.36 14.31 -0.90
CA LEU A 377 -4.82 14.34 -1.03
C LEU A 377 -5.36 13.11 -1.78
N SER A 378 -4.65 12.67 -2.83
CA SER A 378 -5.00 11.45 -3.57
C SER A 378 -4.81 10.19 -2.72
N ASP A 379 -3.71 10.05 -1.97
CA ASP A 379 -3.49 8.87 -1.12
C ASP A 379 -4.47 8.84 0.09
N LEU A 380 -4.91 10.00 0.61
CA LEU A 380 -6.00 10.10 1.59
C LEU A 380 -7.36 9.67 0.98
N GLU A 381 -7.64 10.11 -0.25
CA GLU A 381 -8.83 9.65 -0.97
C GLU A 381 -8.83 8.14 -1.19
N VAL A 382 -7.68 7.57 -1.59
CA VAL A 382 -7.52 6.11 -1.76
C VAL A 382 -7.85 5.36 -0.46
N THR A 383 -7.40 5.88 0.68
CA THR A 383 -7.66 5.30 2.00
C THR A 383 -9.16 5.34 2.32
N ASP A 384 -9.80 6.49 2.14
CA ASP A 384 -11.24 6.66 2.35
C ASP A 384 -12.09 5.70 1.48
N ARG A 385 -11.78 5.61 0.18
CA ARG A 385 -12.47 4.69 -0.73
C ARG A 385 -12.34 3.24 -0.30
N LEU A 386 -11.18 2.84 0.23
CA LEU A 386 -10.94 1.47 0.71
C LEU A 386 -11.58 1.21 2.08
N LEU A 387 -11.71 2.21 2.94
CA LEU A 387 -12.50 2.12 4.18
C LEU A 387 -13.97 1.84 3.84
N GLY A 388 -14.57 2.63 2.94
CA GLY A 388 -15.92 2.37 2.45
C GLY A 388 -16.06 0.98 1.81
N ALA A 389 -15.07 0.56 1.00
CA ALA A 389 -15.07 -0.77 0.40
C ALA A 389 -14.92 -1.91 1.42
N SER A 390 -14.31 -1.66 2.59
CA SER A 390 -14.16 -2.65 3.66
C SER A 390 -15.50 -3.04 4.29
N SER A 391 -16.46 -2.12 4.34
CA SER A 391 -17.83 -2.38 4.82
C SER A 391 -18.71 -3.13 3.82
N LEU A 392 -18.27 -3.30 2.56
CA LEU A 392 -19.03 -4.06 1.58
C LEU A 392 -19.01 -5.55 1.92
N PRO A 393 -20.06 -6.32 1.55
CA PRO A 393 -20.04 -7.77 1.68
C PRO A 393 -18.76 -8.39 1.07
N ALA A 394 -18.28 -9.45 1.69
CA ALA A 394 -17.14 -10.20 1.16
C ALA A 394 -17.51 -10.83 -0.21
N ASP A 395 -16.54 -10.91 -1.12
CA ASP A 395 -16.71 -11.68 -2.34
C ASP A 395 -16.92 -13.16 -1.95
N PRO A 396 -18.08 -13.76 -2.27
CA PRO A 396 -18.39 -15.12 -1.83
C PRO A 396 -17.39 -16.14 -2.35
N LEU A 397 -16.84 -15.93 -3.55
CA LEU A 397 -15.83 -16.82 -4.13
C LEU A 397 -14.48 -16.66 -3.42
N GLY A 398 -14.08 -15.40 -3.16
CA GLY A 398 -12.85 -15.10 -2.43
C GLY A 398 -12.87 -15.65 -1.00
N ALA A 399 -13.99 -15.49 -0.31
CA ALA A 399 -14.20 -16.05 1.03
C ALA A 399 -14.16 -17.59 1.03
N ALA A 400 -14.84 -18.24 0.07
CA ALA A 400 -14.85 -19.69 -0.02
C ALA A 400 -13.48 -20.31 -0.34
N PHE A 401 -12.71 -19.69 -1.25
CA PHE A 401 -11.34 -20.10 -1.51
C PHE A 401 -10.46 -19.98 -0.27
N THR A 402 -10.54 -18.85 0.43
CA THR A 402 -9.79 -18.59 1.66
C THR A 402 -10.10 -19.63 2.72
N ALA A 403 -11.37 -19.86 3.02
CA ALA A 403 -11.81 -20.86 3.99
C ALA A 403 -11.31 -22.26 3.64
N THR A 404 -11.32 -22.63 2.35
CA THR A 404 -10.80 -23.94 1.90
C THR A 404 -9.29 -24.04 2.09
N PHE A 405 -8.53 -23.02 1.68
CA PHE A 405 -7.08 -23.05 1.80
C PHE A 405 -6.61 -23.04 3.26
N ASP A 406 -7.27 -22.27 4.12
CA ASP A 406 -6.93 -22.20 5.53
C ASP A 406 -7.31 -23.48 6.28
N ALA A 407 -8.41 -24.14 5.89
CA ALA A 407 -8.73 -25.48 6.38
C ALA A 407 -7.69 -26.52 5.98
N ILE A 408 -7.19 -26.49 4.74
CA ILE A 408 -6.10 -27.39 4.29
C ILE A 408 -4.82 -27.10 5.09
N ALA A 409 -4.45 -25.83 5.25
CA ALA A 409 -3.27 -25.43 6.02
C ALA A 409 -3.37 -25.86 7.48
N ALA A 410 -4.53 -25.69 8.12
CA ALA A 410 -4.77 -26.12 9.49
C ALA A 410 -4.71 -27.64 9.62
N ALA A 411 -5.37 -28.39 8.73
CA ALA A 411 -5.33 -29.84 8.71
C ALA A 411 -3.90 -30.37 8.51
N HIS A 412 -3.12 -29.72 7.64
CA HIS A 412 -1.70 -30.04 7.44
C HIS A 412 -0.90 -29.75 8.70
N ALA A 413 -1.00 -28.55 9.26
CA ALA A 413 -0.29 -28.16 10.48
C ALA A 413 -0.58 -29.11 11.64
N GLU A 414 -1.84 -29.50 11.83
CA GLU A 414 -2.23 -30.42 12.90
C GLU A 414 -1.73 -31.86 12.69
N SER A 415 -1.70 -32.34 11.43
CA SER A 415 -1.28 -33.71 11.11
C SER A 415 0.25 -33.83 11.00
N CYS A 416 0.92 -32.74 10.65
CA CYS A 416 2.36 -32.64 10.47
C CYS A 416 3.09 -32.02 11.67
N ARG A 417 2.38 -31.79 12.81
CA ARG A 417 2.91 -31.16 14.04
C ARG A 417 4.08 -31.90 14.70
N CYS A 418 4.47 -33.05 14.15
CA CYS A 418 5.69 -33.80 14.47
C CYS A 418 6.85 -33.45 13.50
N LYS A 419 6.96 -32.19 13.06
CA LYS A 419 8.17 -31.67 12.40
C LYS A 419 9.27 -31.55 13.46
N PRO A 420 10.42 -32.24 13.35
CA PRO A 420 11.55 -32.07 14.26
C PRO A 420 12.22 -30.70 14.13
#